data_AF-A0A384LGJ4-F1
#
_entry.id   AF-A0A384LGJ4-F1
#
_cell.length_a   1.000
_cell.length_b   1.000
_cell.length_c   1.000
_cell.angle_alpha   90.00
_cell.angle_beta   90.00
_cell.angle_gamma   90.00
#
_symmetry.space_group_name_H-M   'P 1'
#
loop_
_entity.id
_entity.type
_entity.pdbx_description
1 polymer ?
#
loop_
_entity_poly.entity_id
_entity_poly.type
_entity_poly.pdbx_seq_one_letter_code
_entity_poly.pdbx_strand_id
1 'polypeptide(L)'
;MELETQLLPESRAESFVRTCRTVVGDDLRSVTYFTHDRCEQIYLRNDLEADADLTGFVEHETDGFQARTAYRGSELGDYRYTVRAFDHGYLTRVTADDKGVFVTTDGLTLRRSEELASALGELLRE
;
A
#
# COMPACT_ATOMS: atom_id res chain seq x y z
N MET A 1 -2.50 22.90 -17.05
CA MET A 1 -2.29 22.90 -15.59
C MET A 1 -1.46 21.68 -15.29
N GLU A 2 -0.35 21.90 -14.61
CA GLU A 2 0.86 21.07 -14.57
C GLU A 2 0.68 19.60 -14.18
N LEU A 3 1.45 18.73 -14.83
CA LEU A 3 1.59 17.28 -14.60
C LEU A 3 2.51 16.96 -13.40
N GLU A 4 2.58 17.82 -12.40
CA GLU A 4 3.55 17.70 -11.31
C GLU A 4 2.98 16.96 -10.09
N THR A 5 2.88 15.62 -10.12
CA THR A 5 2.72 14.85 -8.86
C THR A 5 3.22 13.39 -8.91
N GLN A 6 4.17 13.06 -9.78
CA GLN A 6 4.73 11.72 -9.84
C GLN A 6 5.74 11.52 -8.68
N LEU A 7 5.34 10.77 -7.64
CA LEU A 7 6.15 10.39 -6.48
C LEU A 7 7.14 9.27 -6.80
N LEU A 8 6.83 8.44 -7.80
CA LEU A 8 7.69 7.34 -8.25
C LEU A 8 8.01 7.44 -9.73
N PRO A 9 9.27 7.21 -10.16
CA PRO A 9 9.56 7.02 -11.57
C PRO A 9 8.75 5.84 -12.13
N GLU A 10 8.32 5.94 -13.39
CA GLU A 10 7.39 4.99 -14.02
C GLU A 10 7.87 3.54 -13.91
N SER A 11 9.15 3.28 -14.17
CA SER A 11 9.74 1.94 -14.03
C SER A 11 9.63 1.34 -12.62
N ARG A 12 9.68 2.20 -11.60
CA ARG A 12 9.51 1.79 -10.20
C ARG A 12 8.05 1.54 -9.90
N ALA A 13 7.15 2.41 -10.36
CA ALA A 13 5.71 2.18 -10.26
C ALA A 13 5.30 0.86 -10.92
N GLU A 14 5.77 0.57 -12.13
CA GLU A 14 5.55 -0.70 -12.83
C GLU A 14 6.04 -1.91 -12.02
N SER A 15 7.17 -1.78 -11.33
CA SER A 15 7.72 -2.84 -10.48
C SER A 15 6.78 -3.17 -9.31
N PHE A 16 6.23 -2.15 -8.64
CA PHE A 16 5.21 -2.33 -7.60
C PHE A 16 3.97 -3.06 -8.14
N VAL A 17 3.45 -2.62 -9.28
CA VAL A 17 2.25 -3.20 -9.89
C VAL A 17 2.50 -4.64 -10.30
N ARG A 18 3.65 -4.94 -10.92
CA ARG A 18 4.03 -6.29 -11.32
C ARG A 18 4.14 -7.23 -10.12
N THR A 19 4.77 -6.78 -9.04
CA THR A 19 4.87 -7.54 -7.80
C THR A 19 3.50 -7.82 -7.20
N CYS A 20 2.63 -6.81 -7.10
CA CYS A 20 1.26 -6.99 -6.61
C CYS A 20 0.50 -8.02 -7.44
N ARG A 21 0.52 -7.88 -8.78
CA ARG A 21 -0.14 -8.82 -9.71
C ARG A 21 0.41 -10.24 -9.60
N THR A 22 1.69 -10.40 -9.29
CA THR A 22 2.30 -11.73 -9.10
C THR A 22 1.74 -12.43 -7.85
N VAL A 23 1.47 -11.68 -6.78
CA VAL A 23 1.00 -12.25 -5.50
C VAL A 23 -0.52 -12.42 -5.45
N VAL A 24 -1.28 -11.41 -5.87
CA VAL A 24 -2.74 -11.38 -5.73
C VAL A 24 -3.50 -11.55 -7.04
N GLY A 25 -2.82 -11.51 -8.19
CA GLY A 25 -3.45 -11.76 -9.49
C GLY A 25 -4.58 -10.77 -9.82
N ASP A 26 -5.69 -11.30 -10.31
CA ASP A 26 -6.86 -10.54 -10.75
C ASP A 26 -7.64 -9.92 -9.58
N ASP A 27 -7.41 -10.38 -8.35
CA ASP A 27 -7.98 -9.76 -7.15
C ASP A 27 -7.46 -8.33 -6.93
N LEU A 28 -6.37 -7.91 -7.59
CA LEU A 28 -5.78 -6.58 -7.43
C LEU A 28 -6.70 -5.47 -7.95
N ARG A 29 -7.15 -4.60 -7.04
CA ARG A 29 -8.02 -3.46 -7.33
C ARG A 29 -7.24 -2.16 -7.53
N SER A 30 -6.37 -1.80 -6.60
CA SER A 30 -5.55 -0.59 -6.69
C SER A 30 -4.20 -0.73 -5.99
N VAL A 31 -3.22 0.07 -6.42
CA VAL A 31 -1.94 0.27 -5.73
C VAL A 31 -1.71 1.77 -5.59
N THR A 32 -1.49 2.23 -4.36
CA THR A 32 -1.24 3.64 -4.05
C THR A 32 0.04 3.75 -3.26
N TYR A 33 1.01 4.50 -3.79
CA TYR A 33 2.23 4.85 -3.08
C TYR A 33 2.00 6.13 -2.28
N PHE A 34 2.61 6.25 -1.11
CA PHE A 34 2.47 7.45 -0.29
C PHE A 34 3.74 7.78 0.49
N THR A 35 3.89 9.07 0.79
CA THR A 35 4.83 9.64 1.77
C THR A 35 4.04 10.22 2.94
N HIS A 36 4.71 10.89 3.88
CA HIS A 36 4.04 11.53 5.01
C HIS A 36 2.99 12.59 4.62
N ASP A 37 3.14 13.23 3.45
CA ASP A 37 2.34 14.39 3.02
C ASP A 37 1.66 14.22 1.65
N ARG A 38 1.97 13.14 0.91
CA ARG A 38 1.49 12.95 -0.46
C ARG A 38 1.16 11.50 -0.74
N CYS A 39 0.31 11.31 -1.75
CA CYS A 39 0.03 9.99 -2.32
C CYS A 39 -0.08 10.06 -3.84
N GLU A 40 0.19 8.92 -4.47
CA GLU A 40 0.07 8.70 -5.90
C GLU A 40 -0.57 7.33 -6.13
N GLN A 41 -1.73 7.30 -6.80
CA GLN A 41 -2.32 6.06 -7.27
C GLN A 41 -1.60 5.62 -8.55
N ILE A 42 -0.73 4.61 -8.41
CA ILE A 42 0.08 4.09 -9.52
C ILE A 42 -0.61 2.97 -10.30
N TYR A 43 -1.71 2.43 -9.76
CA TYR A 43 -2.55 1.46 -10.45
C TYR A 43 -4.00 1.51 -9.96
N LEU A 44 -4.90 1.39 -10.91
CA LEU A 44 -6.32 1.16 -10.70
C LEU A 44 -6.82 0.17 -11.74
N ARG A 45 -7.60 -0.82 -11.31
CA ARG A 45 -8.24 -1.76 -12.23
C ARG A 45 -9.31 -1.04 -13.05
N ASN A 46 -9.38 -1.36 -14.35
CA ASN A 46 -10.16 -0.59 -15.33
C ASN A 46 -11.68 -0.55 -15.10
N ASP A 47 -12.23 -1.48 -14.32
CA ASP A 47 -13.65 -1.54 -13.92
C ASP A 47 -13.97 -0.67 -12.71
N LEU A 48 -12.96 -0.03 -12.10
CA LEU A 48 -13.10 0.81 -10.92
C LEU A 48 -12.92 2.28 -11.28
N GLU A 49 -13.71 3.14 -10.64
CA GLU A 49 -13.50 4.59 -10.68
C GLU A 49 -12.43 4.99 -9.67
N ALA A 50 -11.67 6.05 -9.99
CA ALA A 50 -10.63 6.55 -9.10
C ALA A 50 -11.28 6.97 -7.77
N ASP A 51 -10.97 6.19 -6.74
CA ASP A 51 -11.64 6.28 -5.45
C ASP A 51 -11.29 7.62 -4.78
N ALA A 52 -12.30 8.48 -4.63
CA ALA A 52 -12.15 9.80 -4.03
C ALA A 52 -11.77 9.74 -2.53
N ASP A 53 -11.89 8.58 -1.88
CA ASP A 53 -11.49 8.40 -0.47
C ASP A 53 -9.99 8.18 -0.28
N LEU A 54 -9.19 7.93 -1.34
CA LEU A 54 -7.75 7.70 -1.17
C LEU A 54 -7.02 8.89 -0.55
N THR A 55 -7.47 10.12 -0.82
CA THR A 55 -6.95 11.33 -0.16
C THR A 55 -7.34 11.35 1.32
N GLY A 56 -8.57 11.01 1.66
CA GLY A 56 -9.04 10.92 3.05
C GLY A 56 -8.35 9.82 3.85
N PHE A 57 -8.01 8.69 3.23
CA PHE A 57 -7.19 7.65 3.86
C PHE A 57 -5.80 8.18 4.22
N VAL A 58 -5.15 8.91 3.33
CA VAL A 58 -3.77 9.41 3.55
C VAL A 58 -3.75 10.50 4.62
N GLU A 59 -4.75 11.38 4.66
CA GLU A 59 -4.87 12.44 5.69
C GLU A 59 -5.05 11.88 7.12
N HIS A 60 -5.61 10.67 7.27
CA HIS A 60 -5.75 9.99 8.56
C HIS A 60 -4.56 9.07 8.94
N GLU A 61 -3.55 8.94 8.08
CA GLU A 61 -2.54 7.88 8.19
C GLU A 61 -1.17 8.33 8.73
N THR A 62 -1.04 9.59 9.16
CA THR A 62 0.09 10.02 10.01
C THR A 62 0.24 9.10 11.25
N ASP A 63 -0.85 8.52 11.74
CA ASP A 63 -0.88 7.52 12.83
C ASP A 63 -0.24 6.18 12.44
N GLY A 64 -0.25 5.81 11.16
CA GLY A 64 0.35 4.58 10.64
C GLY A 64 1.87 4.55 10.77
N PHE A 65 2.52 5.69 10.52
CA PHE A 65 3.97 5.86 10.76
C PHE A 65 4.29 5.85 12.27
N GLN A 66 3.38 6.36 13.10
CA GLN A 66 3.53 6.34 14.56
C GLN A 66 3.37 4.94 15.15
N ALA A 67 2.58 4.05 14.54
CA ALA A 67 2.39 2.68 15.01
C ALA A 67 3.72 1.91 15.12
N ARG A 68 4.64 2.08 14.16
CA ARG A 68 5.97 1.45 14.21
C ARG A 68 6.80 1.91 15.40
N THR A 69 6.61 3.16 15.85
CA THR A 69 7.24 3.67 17.07
C THR A 69 6.53 3.13 18.32
N ALA A 70 5.20 3.04 18.30
CA ALA A 70 4.39 2.55 19.41
C ALA A 70 4.64 1.07 19.74
N TYR A 71 4.89 0.23 18.72
CA TYR A 71 5.15 -1.21 18.90
C TYR A 71 6.64 -1.56 19.05
N ARG A 72 7.55 -0.58 19.03
CA ARG A 72 8.99 -0.85 19.16
C ARG A 72 9.31 -1.49 20.51
N GLY A 73 10.01 -2.63 20.50
CA GLY A 73 10.36 -3.36 21.71
C GLY A 73 9.22 -4.18 22.31
N SER A 74 8.12 -4.35 21.58
CA SER A 74 7.06 -5.30 21.91
C SER A 74 7.58 -6.74 21.88
N GLU A 75 7.02 -7.62 22.72
CA GLU A 75 7.27 -9.07 22.67
C GLU A 75 6.83 -9.70 21.33
N LEU A 76 5.98 -8.99 20.58
CA LEU A 76 5.54 -9.39 19.23
C LEU A 76 6.59 -9.10 18.14
N GLY A 77 7.67 -8.40 18.49
CA GLY A 77 8.71 -7.97 17.56
C GLY A 77 8.33 -6.70 16.79
N ASP A 78 9.07 -6.45 15.71
CA ASP A 78 8.89 -5.25 14.90
C ASP A 78 7.58 -5.29 14.10
N TYR A 79 6.89 -4.15 14.06
CA TYR A 79 5.69 -3.98 13.23
C TYR A 79 6.03 -4.18 11.75
N ARG A 80 5.28 -5.07 11.07
CA ARG A 80 5.53 -5.44 9.67
C ARG A 80 4.54 -4.80 8.69
N TYR A 81 3.24 -4.99 8.90
CA TYR A 81 2.19 -4.51 8.01
C TYR A 81 0.82 -4.54 8.72
N THR A 82 -0.22 -3.98 8.09
CA THR A 82 -1.62 -4.07 8.56
C THR A 82 -2.51 -4.57 7.44
N VAL A 83 -3.53 -5.36 7.77
CA VAL A 83 -4.65 -5.70 6.89
C VAL A 83 -5.94 -5.15 7.50
N ARG A 84 -6.74 -4.44 6.71
CA ARG A 84 -8.09 -4.01 7.05
C ARG A 84 -9.08 -4.71 6.12
N ALA A 85 -10.17 -5.22 6.68
CA ALA A 85 -11.25 -5.84 5.93
C ALA A 85 -12.42 -4.86 5.79
N PHE A 86 -13.02 -4.84 4.60
CA PHE A 86 -14.18 -4.04 4.23
C PHE A 86 -15.24 -4.96 3.60
N ASP A 87 -16.49 -4.52 3.56
CA ASP A 87 -17.59 -5.29 2.94
C ASP A 87 -17.33 -5.66 1.47
N HIS A 88 -16.48 -4.88 0.80
CA HIS A 88 -16.17 -5.03 -0.62
C HIS A 88 -14.70 -5.33 -0.89
N GLY A 89 -13.92 -5.74 0.11
CA GLY A 89 -12.55 -6.16 -0.12
C GLY A 89 -11.61 -5.94 1.06
N TYR A 90 -10.32 -5.88 0.76
CA TYR A 90 -9.27 -5.79 1.76
C TYR A 90 -8.28 -4.69 1.38
N LEU A 91 -7.68 -4.09 2.39
CA LEU A 91 -6.57 -3.15 2.26
C LEU A 91 -5.37 -3.70 3.01
N THR A 92 -4.26 -3.87 2.31
CA THR A 92 -2.95 -4.17 2.90
C THR A 92 -2.10 -2.92 2.89
N ARG A 93 -1.58 -2.54 4.05
CA ARG A 93 -0.68 -1.40 4.23
C ARG A 93 0.70 -1.87 4.65
N VAL A 94 1.71 -1.43 3.91
CA VAL A 94 3.12 -1.65 4.23
C VAL A 94 3.83 -0.31 4.27
N THR A 95 4.65 -0.09 5.30
CA THR A 95 5.38 1.17 5.50
C THR A 95 6.85 0.89 5.75
N ALA A 96 7.74 1.69 5.15
CA ALA A 96 9.16 1.72 5.45
C ALA A 96 9.60 3.18 5.60
N ASP A 97 10.09 3.52 6.78
CA ASP A 97 10.54 4.88 7.13
C ASP A 97 9.46 5.95 6.87
N ASP A 98 9.66 6.86 5.93
CA ASP A 98 8.75 7.97 5.60
C ASP A 98 7.83 7.69 4.40
N LYS A 99 7.83 6.45 3.90
CA LYS A 99 7.06 6.01 2.72
C LYS A 99 6.27 4.73 2.98
N GLY A 100 5.28 4.49 2.14
CA GLY A 100 4.47 3.29 2.20
C GLY A 100 3.67 3.02 0.95
N VAL A 101 2.97 1.90 0.97
CA VAL A 101 2.08 1.47 -0.11
C VAL A 101 0.79 0.89 0.47
N PHE A 102 -0.32 1.27 -0.15
CA PHE A 102 -1.62 0.63 0.01
C PHE A 102 -1.89 -0.25 -1.20
N VAL A 103 -2.37 -1.45 -0.92
CA VAL A 103 -2.87 -2.36 -1.95
C VAL A 103 -4.27 -2.78 -1.56
N THR A 104 -5.22 -2.55 -2.45
CA THR A 104 -6.60 -3.02 -2.26
C THR A 104 -6.88 -4.24 -3.14
N THR A 105 -7.65 -5.18 -2.60
CA THR A 105 -8.03 -6.41 -3.31
C THR A 105 -9.48 -6.80 -3.08
N ASP A 106 -10.10 -7.54 -4.01
CA ASP A 106 -11.43 -8.11 -3.82
C ASP A 106 -11.40 -9.23 -2.77
N GLY A 107 -10.54 -10.23 -2.97
CA GLY A 107 -10.25 -11.29 -2.03
C GLY A 107 -8.83 -11.18 -1.47
N LEU A 108 -8.65 -11.61 -0.21
CA LEU A 108 -7.32 -11.74 0.39
C LEU A 108 -7.27 -12.88 1.39
N THR A 109 -6.34 -13.81 1.20
CA THR A 109 -6.01 -14.80 2.22
C THR A 109 -4.91 -14.26 3.11
N LEU A 110 -4.84 -14.72 4.36
CA LEU A 110 -3.78 -14.34 5.29
C LEU A 110 -2.39 -14.60 4.69
N ARG A 111 -2.19 -15.77 4.08
CA ARG A 111 -0.94 -16.12 3.40
C ARG A 111 -0.58 -15.15 2.27
N ARG A 112 -1.55 -14.81 1.40
CA ARG A 112 -1.30 -13.82 0.33
C ARG A 112 -0.98 -12.44 0.91
N SER A 113 -1.60 -12.06 2.03
CA SER A 113 -1.28 -10.79 2.68
C SER A 113 0.15 -10.76 3.24
N GLU A 114 0.65 -11.88 3.78
CA GLU A 114 2.03 -12.02 4.24
C GLU A 114 3.02 -11.96 3.08
N GLU A 115 2.76 -12.70 2.00
CA GLU A 115 3.58 -12.71 0.78
C GLU A 115 3.62 -11.32 0.14
N LEU A 116 2.46 -10.63 0.07
CA LEU A 116 2.34 -9.29 -0.46
C LEU A 116 3.12 -8.29 0.40
N ALA A 117 2.96 -8.36 1.72
CA ALA A 117 3.65 -7.46 2.64
C ALA A 117 5.18 -7.63 2.60
N SER A 118 5.66 -8.87 2.50
CA SER A 118 7.09 -9.15 2.37
C SER A 118 7.66 -8.52 1.11
N ALA A 119 7.05 -8.81 -0.05
CA ALA A 119 7.57 -8.35 -1.34
C ALA A 119 7.52 -6.82 -1.48
N LEU A 120 6.46 -6.19 -0.99
CA LEU A 120 6.34 -4.72 -0.96
C LEU A 120 7.33 -4.08 0.00
N GLY A 121 7.59 -4.72 1.15
CA GLY A 121 8.60 -4.25 2.10
C GLY A 121 10.01 -4.27 1.51
N GLU A 122 10.34 -5.21 0.64
CA GLU A 122 11.60 -5.23 -0.10
C GLU A 122 11.68 -4.07 -1.10
N LEU A 123 10.66 -3.90 -1.95
CA LEU A 123 10.58 -2.81 -2.93
C LEU A 123 10.63 -1.41 -2.30
N LEU A 124 10.09 -1.26 -1.09
CA LEU A 124 10.17 -0.01 -0.35
C LEU A 124 11.58 0.27 0.19
N ARG A 125 12.42 -0.73 0.44
CA ARG A 125 13.79 -0.51 0.96
C ARG A 125 14.83 -0.27 -0.13
N GLU A 126 14.52 -0.64 -1.37
CA GLU A 126 15.30 -0.28 -2.56
C GLU A 126 15.27 1.25 -2.85
#